data_AF-A0A074W1N8-F1
#
_entry.id   AF-A0A074W1N8-F1
#
_cell.length_a   1.000
_cell.length_b   1.000
_cell.length_c   1.000
_cell.angle_alpha   90.00
_cell.angle_beta   90.00
_cell.angle_gamma   90.00
#
_symmetry.space_group_name_H-M   'P 1'
#
loop_
_entity.id
_entity.type
_entity.pdbx_description
1 polymer ?
#
loop_
_entity_poly.entity_id
_entity_poly.type
_entity_poly.pdbx_seq_one_letter_code
_entity_poly.pdbx_strand_id
1 'polypeptide(L)'
;TRPKRQLVKAACQSCQKRKVKCSGERPACMLCQQRGQSFVYDSEAGISRVEAVRRRNKELGERNSDYELVFNALHSTPEPEAFDHLRRLRECPD
;
A
#
# COMPACT_ATOMS: atom_id res chain seq x y z
N THR A 1 3.33 -14.24 35.99
CA THR A 1 4.11 -14.53 34.76
C THR A 1 4.29 -13.23 33.98
N ARG A 2 5.52 -12.90 33.56
CA ARG A 2 5.78 -11.65 32.80
C ARG A 2 5.16 -11.77 31.41
N PRO A 3 4.36 -10.81 30.92
CA PRO A 3 3.72 -10.91 29.61
C PRO A 3 4.78 -11.09 28.53
N LYS A 4 4.59 -12.12 27.68
CA LYS A 4 5.46 -12.40 26.53
C LYS A 4 5.50 -11.15 25.65
N ARG A 5 6.70 -10.61 25.43
CA ARG A 5 6.92 -9.42 24.60
C ARG A 5 6.33 -9.69 23.21
N GLN A 6 5.31 -8.94 22.81
CA GLN A 6 4.81 -8.98 21.44
C GLN A 6 5.89 -8.42 20.49
N LEU A 7 6.17 -9.15 19.42
CA LEU A 7 7.05 -8.68 18.36
C LEU A 7 6.33 -7.58 17.59
N VAL A 8 6.83 -6.34 17.70
CA VAL A 8 6.28 -5.19 16.98
C VAL A 8 6.77 -5.23 15.54
N LYS A 9 5.87 -5.55 14.59
CA LYS A 9 6.19 -5.64 13.16
C LYS A 9 6.56 -4.30 12.52
N ALA A 10 6.09 -3.18 13.07
CA ALA A 10 6.38 -1.83 12.59
C ALA A 10 6.40 -0.83 13.76
N ALA A 11 7.53 -0.15 13.97
CA ALA A 11 7.62 0.97 14.90
C ALA A 11 6.99 2.23 14.28
N CYS A 12 6.41 3.12 15.09
CA CYS A 12 5.95 4.42 14.58
C CYS A 12 7.13 5.29 14.13
N GLN A 13 6.89 6.26 13.23
CA GLN A 13 7.92 7.14 12.68
C GLN A 13 8.73 7.87 13.76
N SER A 14 8.06 8.33 14.83
CA SER A 14 8.72 9.08 15.90
C SER A 14 9.70 8.20 16.69
N CYS A 15 9.34 6.94 16.97
CA CYS A 15 10.25 5.98 17.59
C CYS A 15 11.39 5.56 16.65
N GLN A 16 11.12 5.41 15.35
CA GLN A 16 12.16 5.13 14.34
C GLN A 16 13.19 6.26 14.28
N LYS A 17 12.75 7.52 14.14
CA LYS A 17 13.62 8.71 14.09
C LYS A 17 14.49 8.82 15.34
N ARG A 18 13.92 8.53 16.51
CA ARG A 18 14.61 8.58 17.81
C ARG A 18 15.44 7.32 18.12
N LYS A 19 15.38 6.28 17.28
CA LYS A 19 16.02 4.97 17.50
C LYS A 19 15.71 4.36 18.88
N VAL A 20 14.47 4.56 19.35
CA VAL A 20 13.98 4.04 20.63
C VAL A 20 13.01 2.89 20.43
N LYS A 21 12.86 2.04 21.46
CA LYS A 21 11.90 0.94 21.42
C LYS A 21 10.47 1.47 21.27
N CYS A 22 9.78 1.01 20.24
CA CYS A 22 8.35 1.22 20.05
C CYS A 22 7.57 0.07 20.66
N SER A 23 6.49 0.38 21.37
CA SER A 23 5.59 -0.59 21.97
C SER A 23 4.50 -1.07 20.99
N GLY A 24 4.25 -0.33 19.91
CA GLY A 24 3.52 -0.82 18.73
C GLY A 24 2.00 -0.75 18.83
N GLU A 25 1.44 -0.27 19.94
CA GLU A 25 0.01 -0.05 20.09
C GLU A 25 -0.48 1.00 19.08
N ARG A 26 -1.74 0.85 18.65
CA ARG A 26 -2.42 1.77 17.74
C ARG A 26 -3.66 2.35 18.43
N PRO A 27 -3.98 3.63 18.21
CA PRO A 27 -3.39 4.54 17.21
C PRO A 27 -2.02 5.11 17.60
N ALA A 28 -1.68 5.18 18.89
CA ALA A 28 -0.41 5.69 19.42
C ALA A 28 0.33 4.62 20.22
N CYS A 29 1.66 4.54 20.09
CA CYS A 29 2.45 3.72 21.00
C CYS A 29 2.55 4.39 22.38
N MET A 30 2.69 3.59 23.45
CA MET A 30 2.78 4.09 24.83
C MET A 30 3.80 5.23 25.01
N LEU A 31 4.99 5.12 24.39
CA LEU A 31 6.02 6.16 24.50
C LEU A 31 5.59 7.49 23.86
N CYS A 32 4.90 7.46 22.72
CA CYS A 32 4.43 8.69 22.07
C CYS A 32 3.22 9.26 22.80
N GLN A 33 2.33 8.40 23.31
CA GLN A 33 1.18 8.79 24.11
C GLN A 33 1.62 9.50 25.40
N GLN A 34 2.55 8.92 26.16
CA GLN A 34 3.08 9.54 27.39
C GLN A 34 3.78 10.87 27.14
N ARG A 35 4.37 11.06 25.96
CA ARG A 35 5.09 12.28 25.60
C ARG A 35 4.21 13.33 24.90
N GLY A 36 2.95 13.03 24.63
CA GLY A 36 2.07 13.92 23.85
C GLY A 36 2.62 14.27 22.47
N GLN A 37 3.46 13.40 21.87
CA GLN A 37 4.09 13.66 20.57
C GLN A 37 3.25 13.11 19.43
N SER A 38 3.44 13.69 18.24
CA SER A 38 2.84 13.16 17.02
C SER A 38 3.31 11.73 16.75
N PHE A 39 2.36 10.89 16.36
CA PHE A 39 2.57 9.49 16.03
C PHE A 39 1.97 9.22 14.65
N VAL A 40 2.78 8.63 13.78
CA VAL A 40 2.37 8.19 12.44
C VAL A 40 2.97 6.81 12.22
N TYR A 41 2.17 5.88 11.71
CA TYR A 41 2.61 4.57 11.26
C TYR A 41 2.54 4.52 9.74
N ASP A 42 3.62 4.12 9.08
CA ASP A 42 3.74 4.07 7.60
C ASP A 42 3.21 2.77 6.98
N SER A 43 2.66 1.89 7.81
CA SER A 43 2.10 0.61 7.37
C SER A 43 0.81 0.32 8.11
N GLU A 44 -0.04 -0.52 7.53
CA GLU A 44 -1.22 -1.07 8.19
C GLU A 44 -0.84 -1.89 9.42
N ALA A 45 -1.79 -2.06 10.34
CA ALA A 45 -1.60 -2.88 11.52
C ALA A 45 -1.25 -4.32 11.11
N GLY A 46 -0.21 -4.90 11.71
CA GLY A 46 0.16 -6.29 11.44
C GLY A 46 0.95 -6.55 10.16
N ILE A 47 1.26 -5.52 9.36
CA ILE A 47 2.04 -5.63 8.13
C ILE A 47 3.34 -4.83 8.28
N SER A 48 4.47 -5.41 7.90
CA SER A 48 5.75 -4.69 7.90
C SER A 48 5.76 -3.62 6.80
N ARG A 49 6.58 -2.57 6.94
CA ARG A 49 6.71 -1.55 5.88
C ARG A 49 7.09 -2.14 4.53
N VAL A 50 8.00 -3.11 4.51
CA VAL A 50 8.44 -3.78 3.28
C VAL A 50 7.30 -4.56 2.62
N GLU A 51 6.51 -5.27 3.41
CA GLU A 51 5.36 -6.05 2.93
C GLU A 51 4.24 -5.15 2.41
N ALA A 52 3.98 -4.01 3.08
CA ALA A 52 3.02 -3.01 2.60
C ALA A 52 3.44 -2.43 1.25
N VAL A 53 4.73 -2.09 1.08
CA VAL A 53 5.27 -1.61 -0.20
C VAL A 53 5.18 -2.69 -1.28
N ARG A 54 5.53 -3.95 -0.98
CA ARG A 54 5.42 -5.05 -1.93
C ARG A 54 3.98 -5.27 -2.41
N ARG A 55 3.01 -5.25 -1.49
CA ARG A 55 1.58 -5.38 -1.81
C ARG A 55 1.14 -4.27 -2.75
N ARG A 56 1.48 -3.02 -2.43
CA ARG A 56 1.14 -1.87 -3.28
C ARG A 56 1.82 -1.93 -4.65
N ASN A 57 3.08 -2.35 -4.72
CA ASN A 57 3.77 -2.53 -6.00
C ASN A 57 3.13 -3.62 -6.84
N LYS A 58 2.66 -4.72 -6.22
CA LYS A 58 1.93 -5.78 -6.93
C LYS A 58 0.61 -5.25 -7.50
N GLU A 59 -0.18 -4.55 -6.69
CA GLU A 59 -1.44 -3.95 -7.12
C GLU A 59 -1.26 -2.93 -8.25
N LEU A 60 -0.25 -2.06 -8.13
CA LEU A 60 0.09 -1.11 -9.20
C LEU A 60 0.59 -1.82 -10.46
N GLY A 61 1.35 -2.90 -10.31
CA GLY A 61 1.82 -3.72 -11.44
C GLY A 61 0.68 -4.42 -12.17
N GLU A 62 -0.29 -4.96 -11.44
CA GLU A 62 -1.50 -5.57 -12.00
C GLU A 62 -2.32 -4.54 -12.79
N ARG A 63 -2.60 -3.38 -12.18
CA ARG A 63 -3.31 -2.28 -12.87
C ARG A 63 -2.55 -1.79 -14.11
N ASN A 64 -1.23 -1.70 -14.03
CA ASN A 64 -0.42 -1.30 -15.18
C ASN A 64 -0.49 -2.33 -16.31
N SER A 65 -0.46 -3.62 -15.98
CA SER A 65 -0.64 -4.71 -16.95
C SER A 65 -2.01 -4.63 -17.64
N ASP A 66 -3.07 -4.26 -16.91
CA ASP A 66 -4.40 -4.07 -17.51
C ASP A 66 -4.42 -2.91 -18.51
N TYR A 67 -3.77 -1.78 -18.16
CA TYR A 67 -3.64 -0.65 -19.08
C TYR A 67 -2.79 -0.98 -20.31
N GLU A 68 -1.69 -1.72 -20.14
CA GLU A 68 -0.86 -2.18 -21.24
C GLU A 68 -1.64 -3.10 -22.19
N LEU A 69 -2.52 -3.96 -21.68
CA LEU A 69 -3.38 -4.81 -22.50
C LEU A 69 -4.29 -3.96 -23.40
N VAL A 70 -4.95 -2.97 -22.83
CA VAL A 70 -5.84 -2.06 -23.58
C VAL A 70 -5.04 -1.25 -24.60
N PHE A 71 -3.90 -0.69 -24.20
CA PHE A 71 -3.03 0.05 -25.09
C PHE A 71 -2.59 -0.80 -26.28
N ASN A 72 -2.12 -2.02 -26.04
CA ASN A 72 -1.66 -2.93 -27.08
C ASN A 72 -2.78 -3.33 -28.04
N ALA A 73 -4.00 -3.56 -27.52
CA ALA A 73 -5.17 -3.85 -28.34
C ALA A 73 -5.51 -2.67 -29.27
N LEU A 74 -5.43 -1.43 -28.79
CA LEU A 74 -5.68 -0.25 -29.62
C LEU A 74 -4.54 0.06 -30.61
N HIS A 75 -3.30 -0.19 -30.21
CA HIS A 75 -2.12 0.16 -31.00
C HIS A 75 -1.80 -0.88 -32.10
N SER A 76 -2.03 -2.16 -31.85
CA SER A 76 -1.52 -3.24 -32.70
C SER A 76 -2.58 -3.89 -33.60
N THR A 77 -3.87 -3.60 -33.37
CA THR A 77 -4.95 -4.12 -34.21
C THR A 77 -5.23 -3.17 -35.39
N PRO A 78 -5.82 -3.68 -36.49
CA PRO A 78 -6.29 -2.83 -37.59
C PRO A 78 -7.27 -1.76 -37.10
N GLU A 79 -7.26 -0.61 -37.75
CA GLU A 79 -8.04 0.57 -37.34
C GLU A 79 -9.55 0.30 -37.11
N PRO A 80 -10.28 -0.49 -37.93
CA PRO A 80 -11.66 -0.84 -37.63
C PRO A 80 -11.85 -1.61 -36.32
N GLU A 81 -10.95 -2.55 -36.00
CA GLU A 81 -10.98 -3.33 -34.77
C GLU A 81 -10.61 -2.47 -33.56
N ALA A 82 -9.62 -1.58 -33.71
CA ALA A 82 -9.26 -0.60 -32.69
C ALA A 82 -10.44 0.33 -32.34
N PHE A 83 -11.24 0.76 -33.32
CA PHE A 83 -12.45 1.53 -33.07
C PHE A 83 -13.51 0.75 -32.29
N ASP A 84 -13.68 -0.54 -32.58
CA ASP A 84 -14.59 -1.40 -31.81
C ASP A 84 -14.12 -1.58 -30.37
N HIS A 85 -12.80 -1.75 -30.15
CA HIS A 85 -12.22 -1.75 -28.80
C HIS A 85 -12.49 -0.43 -28.06
N LEU A 86 -12.29 0.72 -28.72
CA LEU A 86 -12.55 2.04 -28.15
C LEU A 86 -14.04 2.26 -27.82
N ARG A 87 -14.94 1.83 -28.71
CA ARG A 87 -16.38 1.91 -28.50
C ARG A 87 -16.80 1.13 -27.26
N ARG A 88 -16.32 -0.11 -27.13
CA ARG A 88 -16.58 -0.96 -25.95
C ARG A 88 -16.07 -0.34 -24.66
N LEU A 89 -14.89 0.28 -24.68
CA LEU A 89 -14.34 0.98 -23.51
C LEU A 89 -15.22 2.15 -23.06
N ARG A 90 -15.83 2.89 -24.01
CA ARG A 90 -16.73 4.02 -23.71
C ARG A 90 -18.12 3.59 -23.26
N GLU A 91 -18.58 2.42 -23.70
CA GLU A 91 -19.90 1.87 -23.36
C GLU A 91 -19.89 1.06 -22.05
N CYS A 92 -18.71 0.65 -21.54
CA CYS A 92 -18.59 -0.06 -20.27
C CYS A 92 -18.86 0.89 -19.09
N PRO A 93 -19.87 0.61 -18.24
CA PRO A 93 -20.04 1.35 -16.99
C PRO A 93 -18.93 1.01 -15.98
N ASP A 94 -18.62 1.96 -15.10
CA ASP A 94 -17.64 1.83 -14.00
C ASP A 94 -17.99 0.71 -13.01
#